data_AF-A0A7Y4QV25-F1
#
_entry.id   AF-A0A7Y4QV25-F1
#
_cell.length_a   1.000
_cell.length_b   1.000
_cell.length_c   1.000
_cell.angle_alpha   90.00
_cell.angle_beta   90.00
_cell.angle_gamma   90.00
#
_symmetry.space_group_name_H-M   'P 1'
#
loop_
_entity.id
_entity.type
_entity.pdbx_description
1 polymer ?
#
loop_
_entity_poly.entity_id
_entity_poly.type
_entity_poly.pdbx_seq_one_letter_code
_entity_poly.pdbx_strand_id
1 'polypeptide(L)'
;MTTQSIKKEFHELIDKIDNKLLLERFYRAMSYSHKNSKFDLWDSLTDSQRQEIMDAFEESNDEENLINYEDVKAKHKEWLSK
;
A
#
# COMPACT_ATOMS: atom_id res chain seq x y z
N MET A 1 -20.70 -12.72 -5.14
CA MET A 1 -19.96 -13.51 -6.14
C MET A 1 -19.34 -14.72 -5.45
N THR A 2 -19.32 -15.89 -6.09
CA THR A 2 -18.66 -17.07 -5.53
C THR A 2 -17.20 -17.09 -5.98
N THR A 3 -16.31 -17.76 -5.26
CA THR A 3 -14.90 -17.92 -5.69
C THR A 3 -14.80 -18.49 -7.11
N GLN A 4 -15.72 -19.39 -7.46
CA GLN A 4 -15.80 -19.98 -8.80
C GLN A 4 -16.23 -18.96 -9.86
N SER A 5 -17.20 -18.08 -9.57
CA SER A 5 -17.63 -17.04 -10.52
C SER A 5 -16.50 -16.03 -10.76
N ILE A 6 -15.79 -15.62 -9.70
CA ILE A 6 -14.64 -14.70 -9.80
C ILE A 6 -13.53 -15.28 -10.67
N LYS A 7 -13.16 -16.55 -10.47
CA LYS A 7 -12.14 -17.21 -11.31
C LYS A 7 -12.54 -17.24 -12.77
N LYS A 8 -13.79 -17.60 -13.06
CA LYS A 8 -14.32 -17.67 -14.42
C LYS A 8 -14.27 -16.30 -15.11
N GLU A 9 -14.81 -15.28 -14.47
CA GLU A 9 -14.82 -13.92 -15.00
C GLU A 9 -13.40 -13.37 -15.22
N PHE A 10 -12.45 -13.73 -14.34
CA PHE A 10 -11.05 -13.33 -14.47
C PHE A 10 -10.34 -13.98 -15.66
N HIS A 11 -10.57 -15.27 -15.90
CA HIS A 11 -10.05 -15.95 -17.10
C HIS A 11 -10.63 -15.34 -18.38
N GLU A 12 -11.94 -15.11 -18.44
CA GLU A 12 -12.59 -14.47 -19.58
C GLU A 12 -12.09 -13.04 -19.83
N LEU A 13 -11.70 -12.32 -18.78
CA LEU A 13 -11.10 -10.99 -18.91
C LEU A 13 -9.70 -11.07 -19.50
N ILE A 14 -8.86 -11.98 -19.01
CA ILE A 14 -7.49 -12.19 -19.52
C ILE A 14 -7.52 -12.55 -21.00
N ASP A 15 -8.41 -13.45 -21.40
CA ASP A 15 -8.52 -13.94 -22.78
C ASP A 15 -8.90 -12.83 -23.78
N LYS A 16 -9.50 -11.73 -23.31
CA LYS A 16 -9.88 -10.57 -24.14
C LYS A 16 -8.77 -9.53 -24.28
N ILE A 17 -7.63 -9.69 -23.60
CA ILE A 17 -6.53 -8.72 -23.63
C ILE A 17 -5.53 -9.08 -24.73
N ASP A 18 -5.62 -8.40 -25.87
CA ASP A 18 -4.63 -8.53 -26.95
C ASP A 18 -3.38 -7.67 -26.72
N ASN A 19 -3.47 -6.65 -25.87
CA ASN A 19 -2.36 -5.75 -25.58
C ASN A 19 -1.36 -6.41 -24.61
N LYS A 20 -0.24 -6.90 -25.14
CA LYS A 20 0.85 -7.52 -24.37
C LYS A 20 1.33 -6.69 -23.19
N LEU A 21 1.49 -5.37 -23.35
CA LEU A 21 1.96 -4.49 -22.26
C LEU A 21 0.93 -4.44 -21.11
N LEU A 22 -0.36 -4.39 -21.44
CA LEU A 22 -1.43 -4.45 -20.46
C LEU A 22 -1.43 -5.81 -19.74
N LEU A 23 -1.31 -6.89 -20.49
CA LEU A 23 -1.25 -8.25 -19.94
C LEU A 23 -0.06 -8.45 -19.00
N GLU A 24 1.12 -7.94 -19.37
CA GLU A 24 2.32 -7.98 -18.51
C GLU A 24 2.13 -7.19 -17.22
N ARG A 25 1.47 -6.03 -17.27
CA ARG A 25 1.15 -5.24 -16.06
C ARG A 25 0.21 -5.98 -15.13
N PHE A 26 -0.87 -6.57 -15.67
CA PHE A 26 -1.80 -7.39 -14.90
C PHE A 26 -1.10 -8.60 -14.26
N TYR A 27 -0.26 -9.30 -15.04
CA TYR A 27 0.51 -10.44 -14.54
C TYR A 27 1.43 -10.04 -13.38
N ARG A 28 2.16 -8.93 -13.50
CA ARG A 28 3.05 -8.45 -12.42
C ARG A 28 2.27 -8.09 -11.16
N ALA A 29 1.18 -7.34 -11.29
CA ALA A 29 0.34 -6.95 -10.16
C ALA A 29 -0.26 -8.17 -9.45
N MET A 30 -0.86 -9.09 -10.19
CA MET A 30 -1.43 -10.31 -9.62
C MET A 30 -0.38 -11.21 -8.98
N SER A 31 0.79 -11.36 -9.61
CA SER A 31 1.90 -12.15 -9.08
C SER A 31 2.46 -11.53 -7.79
N TYR A 32 2.58 -10.21 -7.74
CA TYR A 32 2.98 -9.49 -6.53
C TYR A 32 1.96 -9.70 -5.41
N SER A 33 0.68 -9.46 -5.66
CA SER A 33 -0.37 -9.61 -4.65
C SER A 33 -0.54 -11.06 -4.19
N HIS A 34 -0.36 -12.04 -5.07
CA HIS A 34 -0.40 -13.45 -4.68
C HIS A 34 0.79 -13.84 -3.78
N LYS A 35 2.02 -13.45 -4.17
CA LYS A 35 3.23 -13.72 -3.39
C LYS A 35 3.25 -12.96 -2.05
N ASN A 36 2.74 -11.73 -2.04
CA ASN A 36 2.72 -10.85 -0.87
C ASN A 36 1.38 -10.83 -0.15
N SER A 37 0.48 -11.78 -0.44
CA SER A 37 -0.79 -11.97 0.30
C SER A 37 -0.59 -12.28 1.78
N LYS A 38 0.66 -12.54 2.20
CA LYS A 38 1.10 -12.74 3.58
C LYS A 38 2.16 -11.74 4.04
N PHE A 39 2.49 -10.74 3.23
CA PHE A 39 3.46 -9.72 3.64
C PHE A 39 2.72 -8.65 4.43
N ASP A 40 2.40 -8.96 5.70
CA ASP A 40 2.09 -7.91 6.64
C ASP A 40 3.38 -7.09 6.79
N LEU A 41 3.34 -5.82 6.41
CA LEU A 41 4.50 -4.92 6.53
C LEU A 41 5.02 -4.96 7.96
N TRP A 42 4.10 -5.07 8.94
CA TRP A 42 4.39 -5.21 10.36
C TRP A 42 5.29 -6.41 10.69
N ASP A 43 5.02 -7.57 10.08
CA ASP A 43 5.78 -8.80 10.28
C ASP A 43 7.16 -8.75 9.61
N SER A 44 7.33 -7.87 8.62
CA SER A 44 8.61 -7.68 7.91
C SER A 44 9.60 -6.76 8.62
N LEU A 45 9.13 -5.99 9.60
CA LEU A 45 9.97 -5.08 10.37
C LEU A 45 10.88 -5.85 11.34
N THR A 46 12.02 -5.28 11.68
CA THR A 46 12.80 -5.73 12.84
C THR A 46 12.10 -5.33 14.14
N ASP A 47 12.46 -5.96 15.26
CA ASP A 47 11.92 -5.58 16.58
C ASP A 47 12.17 -4.10 16.89
N SER A 48 13.36 -3.59 16.55
CA SER A 48 13.70 -2.17 16.75
C SER A 48 12.79 -1.24 15.94
N GLN A 49 12.46 -1.60 14.70
CA GLN A 49 11.59 -0.77 13.85
C GLN A 49 10.13 -0.83 14.30
N ARG A 50 9.66 -1.98 14.79
CA ARG A 50 8.34 -2.07 15.42
C ARG A 50 8.27 -1.20 16.67
N GLN A 51 9.31 -1.26 17.51
CA GLN A 51 9.37 -0.46 18.72
C GLN A 51 9.37 1.04 18.39
N GLU A 52 10.15 1.48 17.40
CA GLU A 52 10.17 2.88 16.96
C GLU A 52 8.79 3.37 16.50
N ILE A 53 8.00 2.53 15.81
CA ILE A 53 6.63 2.86 15.42
C ILE A 53 5.71 2.96 16.64
N MET A 54 5.84 2.05 17.60
CA MET A 54 5.04 2.07 18.83
C MET A 54 5.38 3.31 19.68
N ASP A 55 6.67 3.63 19.81
CA ASP A 55 7.15 4.81 20.54
C ASP A 55 6.60 6.08 19.88
N ALA A 56 6.73 6.23 18.56
CA ALA A 56 6.18 7.38 17.83
C ALA A 56 4.65 7.49 17.97
N PHE A 57 3.94 6.37 18.04
CA PHE A 57 2.50 6.36 18.28
C PHE A 57 2.16 6.82 19.71
N GLU A 58 2.89 6.34 20.71
CA GLU A 58 2.72 6.77 22.10
C GLU A 58 3.03 8.27 22.27
N GLU A 59 4.16 8.73 21.72
CA GLU A 59 4.60 10.13 21.72
C GLU A 59 3.57 11.07 21.07
N SER A 60 2.85 10.60 20.05
CA SER A 60 1.82 11.38 19.35
C SER A 60 0.58 11.70 20.19
N ASN A 61 0.40 11.03 21.34
CA ASN A 61 -0.68 11.36 22.27
C ASN A 61 -0.39 12.62 23.10
N ASP A 62 0.88 13.06 23.12
CA ASP A 62 1.27 14.31 23.75
C ASP A 62 1.18 15.47 22.75
N GLU A 63 0.30 16.42 23.01
CA GLU A 63 0.11 17.60 22.17
C GLU A 63 1.38 18.45 22.05
N GLU A 64 2.28 18.42 23.04
CA GLU A 64 3.56 19.15 22.99
C GLU A 64 4.52 18.62 21.92
N ASN A 65 4.36 17.34 21.53
CA ASN A 65 5.15 16.70 20.47
C ASN A 65 4.57 16.95 19.06
N LEU A 66 3.37 17.54 18.96
CA LEU A 66 2.70 17.75 17.69
C LEU A 66 3.16 19.04 17.01
N ILE A 67 3.30 18.98 15.69
CA ILE A 67 3.57 20.16 14.86
C ILE A 67 2.25 20.71 14.34
N ASN A 68 2.10 22.04 14.33
CA ASN A 68 0.91 22.69 13.80
C ASN A 68 0.71 22.33 12.31
N TYR A 69 -0.54 22.06 11.95
CA TYR A 69 -0.93 21.70 10.59
C TYR A 69 -0.49 22.71 9.52
N GLU A 70 -0.55 24.01 9.81
CA GLU A 70 -0.15 25.05 8.86
C GLU A 70 1.37 25.06 8.64
N ASP A 71 2.15 24.72 9.65
CA ASP A 71 3.62 24.60 9.54
C ASP A 71 4.00 23.38 8.67
N VAL A 72 3.29 22.26 8.85
CA VAL A 72 3.48 21.06 8.00
C VAL A 72 3.14 21.37 6.54
N LYS A 73 2.02 22.05 6.26
CA LYS A 73 1.67 22.48 4.91
C LYS A 73 2.72 23.40 4.30
N ALA A 74 3.18 24.40 5.05
CA ALA A 74 4.18 25.35 4.58
C ALA A 74 5.49 24.64 4.22
N LYS A 75 5.94 23.70 5.07
CA LYS A 75 7.15 22.90 4.86
C LYS A 75 7.10 22.05 3.58
N HIS A 76 5.92 21.51 3.24
CA HIS A 76 5.73 20.60 2.11
C HIS A 76 5.03 21.24 0.90
N LYS A 77 5.01 22.57 0.82
CA LYS A 77 4.30 23.33 -0.20
C LYS A 77 4.61 22.90 -1.64
N GLU A 78 5.88 22.59 -1.93
CA GLU A 78 6.35 22.14 -3.26
C GLU A 78 5.68 20.84 -3.73
N TRP A 79 5.18 20.01 -2.81
CA TRP A 79 4.50 18.75 -3.13
C TRP A 79 2.98 18.90 -3.20
N LEU A 80 2.45 20.00 -2.68
CA LEU A 80 1.02 20.33 -2.67
C LEU A 80 0.60 21.13 -3.91
N SER A 81 1.54 21.72 -4.64
CA SER A 81 1.29 22.38 -5.93
C SER A 81 1.50 21.40 -7.09
N LYS A 82 0.46 20.64 -7.43
CA LYS A 82 0.31 19.98 -8.74
C LYS A 82 -1.05 20.29 -9.33
#